data_AF-A0A7Y5C6K0-F1
#
_entry.id   AF-A0A7Y5C6K0-F1
#
_cell.length_a   1.000
_cell.length_b   1.000
_cell.length_c   1.000
_cell.angle_alpha   90.00
_cell.angle_beta   90.00
_cell.angle_gamma   90.00
#
_symmetry.space_group_name_H-M   'P 1'
#
loop_
_entity.id
_entity.type
_entity.pdbx_description
1 polymer ?
#
loop_
_entity_poly.entity_id
_entity_poly.type
_entity_poly.pdbx_seq_one_letter_code
_entity_poly.pdbx_strand_id
1 'polypeptide(L)'
;MAKRTSKNPVQEMLGMAGDFVVKQKGKWEHKDWEAFVEKVQKAGVDLSDELKKSLGHILEATKRFYGDVSSIPDKKPAKKAKPSAKAKSKSKAKAKSKA
;
A
#
# COMPACT_ATOMS: atom_id res chain seq x y z
N MET A 1 -3.74 11.64 -27.23
CA MET A 1 -4.94 11.20 -26.48
C MET A 1 -4.57 9.97 -25.66
N ALA A 2 -4.65 10.04 -24.32
CA ALA A 2 -4.32 8.91 -23.47
C ALA A 2 -5.38 7.81 -23.61
N LYS A 3 -4.93 6.58 -23.85
CA LYS A 3 -5.76 5.38 -24.01
C LYS A 3 -6.43 5.08 -22.67
N ARG A 4 -7.69 5.50 -22.48
CA ARG A 4 -8.51 4.97 -21.39
C ARG A 4 -8.81 3.52 -21.75
N THR A 5 -8.06 2.58 -21.20
CA THR A 5 -8.55 1.21 -21.09
C THR A 5 -9.80 1.31 -20.23
N SER A 6 -10.98 1.21 -20.83
CA SER A 6 -12.26 1.18 -20.12
C SER A 6 -12.23 0.01 -19.14
N LYS A 7 -11.87 0.29 -17.89
CA LYS A 7 -11.90 -0.69 -16.81
C LYS A 7 -13.35 -1.15 -16.66
N ASN A 8 -13.55 -2.44 -16.43
CA ASN A 8 -14.88 -2.97 -16.15
C ASN A 8 -15.43 -2.23 -14.90
N PRO A 9 -16.74 -1.88 -14.85
CA PRO A 9 -17.33 -1.21 -13.69
C PRO A 9 -17.00 -1.86 -12.34
N VAL A 10 -16.90 -3.19 -12.30
CA VAL A 10 -16.49 -3.93 -11.10
C VAL A 10 -15.06 -3.56 -10.67
N GLN A 11 -14.12 -3.44 -11.61
CA GLN A 11 -12.74 -3.06 -11.30
C GLN A 11 -12.66 -1.63 -10.78
N GLU A 12 -13.47 -0.72 -11.33
CA GLU A 12 -13.52 0.66 -10.82
C GLU A 12 -14.14 0.73 -9.43
N MET A 13 -15.23 0.01 -9.18
CA MET A 13 -15.86 -0.10 -7.87
C MET A 13 -14.90 -0.67 -6.82
N LEU A 14 -14.18 -1.75 -7.14
CA LEU A 14 -13.20 -2.35 -6.23
C LEU A 14 -12.02 -1.40 -5.96
N GLY A 15 -11.58 -0.64 -6.97
CA GLY A 15 -10.57 0.42 -6.78
C GLY A 15 -11.06 1.51 -5.83
N MET A 16 -12.29 1.99 -6.02
CA MET A 16 -12.92 2.98 -5.14
C MET A 16 -13.07 2.45 -3.69
N ALA A 17 -13.43 1.17 -3.53
CA ALA A 17 -13.55 0.51 -2.23
C ALA A 17 -12.20 0.45 -1.50
N GLY A 18 -11.13 0.04 -2.18
CA GLY A 18 -9.78 0.03 -1.61
C GLY A 18 -9.33 1.42 -1.19
N ASP A 19 -9.49 2.42 -2.07
CA ASP A 19 -9.17 3.82 -1.78
C ASP A 19 -9.93 4.35 -0.56
N PHE A 20 -11.22 4.00 -0.44
CA PHE A 20 -12.06 4.41 0.68
C PHE A 20 -11.52 3.85 1.99
N VAL A 21 -11.24 2.55 2.06
CA VAL A 21 -10.72 1.91 3.28
C VAL A 21 -9.38 2.51 3.71
N VAL A 22 -8.47 2.77 2.76
CA VAL A 22 -7.16 3.38 3.06
C VAL A 22 -7.33 4.82 3.58
N LYS A 23 -8.17 5.64 2.93
CA LYS A 23 -8.43 7.02 3.35
C LYS A 23 -9.05 7.11 4.73
N GLN A 24 -9.99 6.20 5.00
CA GLN A 24 -10.66 6.08 6.28
C GLN A 24 -9.83 5.33 7.33
N LYS A 25 -8.63 4.85 6.99
CA LYS A 25 -7.76 4.07 7.87
C LYS A 25 -8.49 2.88 8.51
N GLY A 26 -9.38 2.25 7.74
CA GLY A 26 -10.21 1.14 8.19
C GLY A 26 -11.31 1.51 9.21
N LYS A 27 -11.64 2.79 9.41
CA LYS A 27 -12.67 3.25 10.35
C LYS A 27 -13.59 4.26 9.68
N TRP A 28 -14.88 3.97 9.60
CA TRP A 28 -15.88 4.86 9.02
C TRP A 28 -17.20 4.76 9.77
N GLU A 29 -18.00 5.83 9.72
CA GLU A 29 -19.34 5.85 10.28
C GLU A 29 -20.41 5.71 9.18
N HIS A 30 -21.68 5.70 9.58
CA HIS A 30 -22.79 5.57 8.63
C HIS A 30 -22.76 6.66 7.54
N LYS A 31 -22.46 7.90 7.93
CA LYS A 31 -22.38 9.04 7.00
C LYS A 31 -21.29 8.88 5.94
N ASP A 32 -20.13 8.35 6.33
CA ASP A 32 -19.03 8.05 5.41
C ASP A 32 -19.42 6.96 4.42
N TRP A 33 -20.14 5.94 4.89
CA TRP A 33 -20.68 4.86 4.08
C TRP A 33 -21.69 5.39 3.05
N GLU A 34 -22.66 6.21 3.45
CA GLU A 34 -23.65 6.78 2.55
C GLU A 34 -22.99 7.65 1.47
N ALA A 35 -22.03 8.51 1.86
CA ALA A 35 -21.28 9.33 0.92
C ALA A 35 -20.45 8.49 -0.07
N PHE A 36 -19.93 7.34 0.38
CA PHE A 36 -19.23 6.39 -0.49
C PHE A 36 -20.18 5.73 -1.49
N VAL A 37 -21.36 5.26 -1.05
CA VAL A 37 -22.38 4.67 -1.93
C VAL A 37 -22.81 5.67 -3.00
N GLU A 38 -23.10 6.92 -2.63
CA GLU A 38 -23.43 7.96 -3.59
C GLU A 38 -22.31 8.18 -4.62
N LYS A 39 -21.05 8.14 -4.18
CA LYS A 39 -19.89 8.30 -5.06
C LYS A 39 -19.80 7.16 -6.08
N VAL A 40 -20.03 5.92 -5.65
CA VAL A 40 -20.03 4.75 -6.52
C VAL A 40 -21.19 4.83 -7.53
N GLN A 41 -22.38 5.27 -7.09
CA GLN A 41 -23.52 5.52 -7.98
C GLN A 41 -23.24 6.64 -8.99
N LYS A 42 -22.62 7.74 -8.57
CA LYS A 42 -22.18 8.84 -9.45
C LYS A 42 -21.13 8.40 -10.48
N ALA A 43 -20.41 7.31 -10.22
CA ALA A 43 -19.50 6.68 -11.18
C ALA A 43 -20.22 5.76 -12.19
N GLY A 44 -21.55 5.68 -12.14
CA GLY A 44 -22.36 4.92 -13.09
C GLY A 44 -22.63 3.47 -12.68
N VAL A 45 -22.32 3.09 -11.44
CA VAL A 45 -22.63 1.76 -10.91
C VAL A 45 -23.97 1.82 -10.18
N ASP A 46 -24.99 1.19 -10.75
CA ASP A 46 -26.27 1.05 -10.06
C ASP A 46 -26.15 0.06 -8.90
N LEU A 47 -26.60 0.47 -7.72
CA LEU A 47 -26.48 -0.30 -6.49
C LEU A 47 -27.87 -0.53 -5.91
N SER A 48 -28.42 -1.73 -6.18
CA SER A 48 -29.56 -2.25 -5.44
C SER A 48 -29.20 -2.48 -3.97
N ASP A 49 -30.20 -2.65 -3.11
CA ASP A 49 -29.94 -2.86 -1.68
C ASP A 49 -29.14 -4.14 -1.39
N GLU A 50 -29.29 -5.18 -2.22
CA GLU A 50 -28.46 -6.39 -2.14
C GLU A 50 -27.00 -6.12 -2.55
N LEU A 51 -26.78 -5.29 -3.57
CA LEU A 51 -25.44 -4.89 -3.99
C LEU A 51 -24.78 -3.96 -2.97
N LYS A 52 -25.53 -3.07 -2.31
CA LYS A 52 -25.05 -2.26 -1.19
C LYS A 52 -24.59 -3.14 -0.04
N LYS A 53 -25.36 -4.17 0.35
CA LYS A 53 -24.95 -5.15 1.37
C LYS A 53 -23.66 -5.87 0.98
N SER A 54 -23.59 -6.34 -0.27
CA SER A 54 -22.40 -7.00 -0.80
C SER A 54 -21.18 -6.09 -0.79
N LEU A 55 -21.35 -4.82 -1.17
CA LEU A 55 -20.29 -3.81 -1.13
C LEU A 55 -19.84 -3.53 0.31
N GLY A 56 -20.76 -3.49 1.28
CA GLY A 56 -20.44 -3.40 2.70
C GLY A 56 -19.56 -4.57 3.17
N HIS A 57 -19.88 -5.81 2.76
CA HIS A 57 -19.03 -6.97 3.05
C HIS A 57 -17.64 -6.85 2.42
N ILE A 58 -17.53 -6.33 1.19
CA ILE A 58 -16.26 -6.08 0.53
C ILE A 58 -15.42 -5.07 1.33
N LEU A 59 -16.03 -3.99 1.83
CA LEU A 59 -15.32 -2.99 2.65
C LEU A 59 -14.80 -3.59 3.96
N GLU A 60 -15.62 -4.35 4.67
CA GLU A 60 -15.20 -5.00 5.93
C GLU A 60 -14.09 -6.04 5.68
N ALA A 61 -14.17 -6.81 4.59
CA ALA A 61 -13.09 -7.72 4.20
C ALA A 61 -11.79 -6.94 3.88
N THR A 62 -11.90 -5.85 3.10
CA THR A 62 -10.78 -4.99 2.73
C THR A 62 -10.13 -4.31 3.94
N LYS A 63 -10.94 -3.92 4.93
CA LYS A 63 -10.47 -3.38 6.22
C LYS A 63 -9.60 -4.36 6.99
N ARG A 64 -9.93 -5.66 6.98
CA ARG A 64 -9.04 -6.68 7.57
C ARG A 64 -7.67 -6.67 6.89
N PHE A 65 -7.64 -6.67 5.56
CA PHE A 65 -6.37 -6.57 4.82
C PHE A 65 -5.62 -5.26 5.12
N TYR A 66 -6.28 -4.13 5.27
CA TYR A 66 -5.60 -2.88 5.66
C TYR A 66 -4.89 -2.99 7.02
N GLY A 67 -5.54 -3.64 8.02
CA GLY A 67 -4.94 -3.87 9.33
C GLY A 67 -3.82 -4.92 9.32
N ASP A 68 -4.05 -6.04 8.63
CA ASP A 68 -3.19 -7.23 8.68
C ASP A 68 -2.02 -7.16 7.69
N VAL A 69 -2.18 -6.45 6.56
CA VAL A 69 -1.17 -6.31 5.50
C VAL A 69 -0.32 -5.04 5.72
N SER A 70 -0.39 -4.39 6.89
CA SER A 70 0.45 -3.24 7.30
C SER A 70 1.96 -3.53 7.42
N SER A 71 2.45 -4.61 6.80
CA SER A 71 3.88 -4.88 6.63
C SER A 71 4.21 -5.21 5.18
N ILE A 72 3.87 -4.30 4.25
CA ILE A 72 4.78 -4.10 3.12
C ILE A 72 5.81 -3.10 3.64
N PRO A 73 7.02 -3.54 4.04
CA PRO A 73 8.03 -2.61 4.49
C PRO A 73 8.24 -1.57 3.40
N ASP A 74 8.05 -0.30 3.74
CA ASP A 74 8.53 0.80 2.92
C ASP A 74 9.96 0.42 2.52
N LYS A 75 10.22 0.33 1.21
CA LYS A 75 11.60 0.24 0.73
C LYS A 75 12.31 1.49 1.23
N LYS A 76 12.89 1.38 2.42
CA LYS A 76 13.76 2.37 3.03
C LYS A 76 14.80 2.66 1.96
N PRO A 77 14.92 3.90 1.44
CA PRO A 77 15.88 4.20 0.40
C PRO A 77 17.23 3.75 0.94
N ALA A 78 17.86 2.81 0.23
CA ALA A 78 19.15 2.26 0.61
C ALA A 78 20.08 3.43 0.89
N LYS A 79 20.48 3.59 2.16
CA LYS A 79 21.54 4.53 2.53
C LYS A 79 22.73 4.18 1.65
N LYS A 80 23.05 5.07 0.69
CA LYS A 80 24.27 4.98 -0.12
C LYS A 80 25.43 4.71 0.83
N ALA A 81 26.00 3.51 0.76
CA ALA A 81 27.20 3.19 1.50
C ALA A 81 28.29 4.17 1.05
N LYS A 82 28.77 5.01 1.99
CA LYS A 82 30.02 5.75 1.78
C LYS A 82 31.13 4.72 1.50
N PRO A 83 31.92 4.86 0.42
CA PRO A 83 33.09 4.02 0.25
C PRO A 83 34.07 4.38 1.36
N SER A 84 34.25 3.46 2.31
CA SER A 84 35.34 3.51 3.29
C SER A 84 36.65 3.33 2.53
N ALA A 85 37.30 4.44 2.23
CA ALA A 85 38.71 4.46 1.89
C ALA A 85 39.50 4.00 3.13
N LYS A 86 39.96 2.75 3.13
CA LYS A 86 41.11 2.38 3.96
C LYS A 86 42.14 1.69 3.08
N ALA A 87 42.87 2.57 2.37
CA ALA A 87 44.12 2.25 1.73
C ALA A 87 45.12 1.70 2.76
N LYS A 88 45.76 0.61 2.34
CA LYS A 88 47.07 0.08 2.74
C LYS A 88 47.88 0.96 3.72
N SER A 89 48.18 0.40 4.89
CA SER A 89 49.44 0.67 5.59
C SER A 89 50.03 -0.65 6.11
N LYS A 90 50.67 -1.41 5.20
CA LYS A 90 51.67 -2.43 5.54
C LYS A 90 53.02 -1.72 5.71
N SER A 91 53.54 -1.70 6.93
CA SER A 91 54.96 -1.46 7.34
C SER A 91 54.94 -1.45 8.88
N LYS A 92 55.79 -2.12 9.67
CA LYS A 92 57.14 -2.67 9.49
C LYS A 92 57.52 -3.46 10.77
N ALA A 93 58.41 -4.46 10.63
CA ALA A 93 59.29 -5.08 11.66
C ALA A 93 58.61 -6.01 12.71
N LYS A 94 59.21 -7.10 13.21
CA LYS A 94 60.60 -7.57 13.18
C LYS A 94 60.61 -9.08 13.47
N ALA A 95 61.34 -9.86 12.68
CA ALA A 95 61.71 -11.23 13.00
C ALA A 95 62.92 -11.26 13.96
N LYS A 96 63.01 -12.35 14.74
CA LYS A 96 64.16 -12.91 15.50
C LYS A 96 64.01 -12.89 17.02
N SER A 97 63.85 -14.10 17.58
CA SER A 97 64.71 -14.61 18.65
C SER A 97 64.47 -16.11 18.83
N LYS A 98 65.43 -16.92 18.40
CA LYS A 98 65.68 -18.30 18.84
C LYS A 98 66.97 -18.23 19.66
N ALA A 99 66.90 -18.64 20.91
CA ALA A 99 68.02 -19.04 21.76
C ALA A 99 67.49 -20.20 22.59
#